data_AF-X0U098-F1
#
_entry.id   AF-X0U098-F1
#
_cell.length_a   1.000
_cell.length_b   1.000
_cell.length_c   1.000
_cell.angle_alpha   90.00
_cell.angle_beta   90.00
_cell.angle_gamma   90.00
#
_symmetry.space_group_name_H-M   'P 1'
#
loop_
_entity.id
_entity.type
_entity.pdbx_description
1 polymer ?
#
loop_
_entity_poly.entity_id
_entity_poly.type
_entity_poly.pdbx_seq_one_letter_code
_entity_poly.pdbx_strand_id
1 'polypeptide(L)'
;EPTAGLDPQARRLVWDFIKELKNTGMTIILTTHDMVEADALSDHIAIMDHGKIIAFGTLEELKKDSKNGNILEFSFSSKKELIHAKNKLERINNIKKITTMENNKLIISFTGGVKTFKQEILHEIESFESLHFREDSLEDIFLKLTGRGLRN
;
A
#
# COMPACT_ATOMS: atom_id res chain seq x y z
N GLU A 1 15.85 -4.74 -17.86
CA GLU A 1 15.88 -4.74 -16.39
C GLU A 1 17.23 -4.20 -15.93
N PRO A 2 17.27 -2.99 -15.34
CA PRO A 2 18.53 -2.30 -15.07
C PRO A 2 19.34 -2.89 -13.91
N THR A 3 18.73 -3.65 -12.99
CA THR A 3 19.42 -4.19 -11.80
C THR A 3 19.29 -5.71 -11.60
N ALA A 4 18.79 -6.42 -12.62
CA ALA A 4 18.67 -7.88 -12.57
C ALA A 4 20.05 -8.53 -12.41
N GLY A 5 20.18 -9.44 -11.44
CA GLY A 5 21.44 -10.15 -11.16
C GLY A 5 22.46 -9.35 -10.33
N LEU A 6 22.16 -8.11 -9.94
CA LEU A 6 23.00 -7.34 -9.02
C LEU A 6 22.72 -7.72 -7.56
N ASP A 7 23.77 -7.73 -6.75
CA ASP A 7 23.66 -7.80 -5.30
C ASP A 7 22.99 -6.54 -4.73
N PRO A 8 22.50 -6.56 -3.47
CA PRO A 8 21.78 -5.44 -2.88
C PRO A 8 22.54 -4.10 -2.89
N GLN A 9 23.87 -4.11 -2.72
CA GLN A 9 24.66 -2.87 -2.71
C GLN A 9 24.80 -2.31 -4.12
N ALA A 10 25.17 -3.14 -5.10
CA ALA A 10 25.28 -2.71 -6.49
C ALA A 10 23.95 -2.21 -7.06
N ARG A 11 22.83 -2.87 -6.71
CA ARG A 11 21.48 -2.40 -7.05
C ARG A 11 21.22 -0.99 -6.53
N ARG A 12 21.59 -0.73 -5.27
CA ARG A 12 21.36 0.58 -4.65
C ARG A 12 22.16 1.68 -5.35
N LEU A 13 23.41 1.41 -5.73
CA LEU A 13 24.23 2.36 -6.49
C LEU A 13 23.60 2.72 -7.83
N VAL A 14 23.08 1.73 -8.56
CA VAL A 14 22.37 1.98 -9.83
C VAL A 14 21.12 2.83 -9.61
N TRP A 15 20.34 2.55 -8.56
CA TRP A 15 19.15 3.33 -8.24
C TRP A 15 19.47 4.78 -7.90
N ASP A 16 20.52 5.02 -7.12
CA ASP A 16 20.94 6.36 -6.74
C ASP A 16 21.43 7.14 -7.97
N PHE A 17 22.17 6.49 -8.89
CA PHE A 17 22.56 7.09 -10.16
C PHE A 17 21.36 7.45 -11.06
N ILE A 18 20.36 6.57 -11.16
CA ILE A 18 19.13 6.87 -11.92
C ILE A 18 18.40 8.09 -11.33
N LYS A 19 18.34 8.19 -10.00
CA LYS A 19 17.74 9.34 -9.31
C LYS A 19 18.51 10.63 -9.57
N GLU A 20 19.84 10.59 -9.57
CA GLU A 20 20.66 11.75 -9.93
C GLU A 20 20.37 12.22 -11.36
N LEU A 21 20.35 11.31 -12.32
CA LEU A 21 20.02 11.63 -13.72
C LEU A 21 18.63 12.26 -13.83
N LYS A 22 17.63 11.68 -13.19
CA LYS A 22 16.26 12.24 -13.11
C LYS A 22 16.27 13.67 -12.54
N ASN A 23 17.04 13.93 -11.49
CA ASN A 23 17.14 15.25 -10.85
C ASN A 23 17.77 16.32 -11.76
N THR A 24 18.48 15.93 -12.83
CA THR A 24 18.95 16.87 -13.86
C THR A 24 17.87 17.27 -14.87
N GLY A 25 16.65 16.75 -14.73
CA GLY A 25 15.53 16.97 -15.65
C GLY A 25 15.45 15.98 -16.81
N MET A 26 16.31 14.93 -16.81
CA MET A 26 16.26 13.90 -17.83
C MET A 26 15.02 13.01 -17.67
N THR A 27 14.29 12.80 -18.77
CA THR A 27 13.19 11.82 -18.83
C THR A 27 13.77 10.43 -19.02
N ILE A 28 13.39 9.49 -18.15
CA ILE A 28 13.89 8.12 -18.15
C ILE A 28 12.70 7.17 -18.31
N ILE A 29 12.78 6.24 -19.27
CA ILE A 29 11.86 5.12 -19.38
C ILE A 29 12.61 3.87 -18.95
N LEU A 30 12.10 3.21 -17.91
CA LEU A 30 12.64 1.96 -17.39
C LEU A 30 11.61 0.85 -17.50
N THR A 31 12.08 -0.36 -17.76
CA THR A 31 11.27 -1.58 -17.75
C THR A 31 11.83 -2.54 -16.73
N THR A 32 11.00 -2.97 -15.79
CA THR A 32 11.37 -3.89 -14.72
C THR A 32 10.22 -4.82 -14.35
N HIS A 33 10.55 -6.03 -13.90
CA HIS A 33 9.59 -6.91 -13.23
C HIS A 33 9.67 -6.78 -11.70
N ASP A 34 10.66 -6.07 -11.17
CA ASP A 34 10.81 -5.82 -9.73
C ASP A 34 9.90 -4.64 -9.33
N MET A 35 8.84 -4.96 -8.59
CA MET A 35 7.86 -3.97 -8.15
C MET A 35 8.46 -2.93 -7.18
N VAL A 36 9.49 -3.30 -6.41
CA VAL A 36 10.18 -2.39 -5.50
C VAL A 36 11.03 -1.39 -6.29
N GLU A 37 11.64 -1.82 -7.39
CA GLU A 37 12.37 -0.93 -8.31
C GLU A 37 11.44 0.07 -8.99
N ALA A 38 10.31 -0.42 -9.53
CA ALA A 38 9.32 0.42 -10.17
C ALA A 38 8.80 1.49 -9.19
N ASP A 39 8.47 1.08 -7.97
CA ASP A 39 8.00 1.98 -6.91
C ASP A 39 9.07 3.02 -6.48
N ALA A 40 10.33 2.59 -6.36
CA ALA A 40 11.40 3.47 -5.87
C ALA A 40 11.90 4.51 -6.87
N LEU A 41 11.76 4.28 -8.18
CA LEU A 41 12.39 5.10 -9.22
C LEU A 41 11.39 5.92 -10.05
N SER A 42 10.13 5.50 -10.12
CA SER A 42 9.17 6.04 -11.09
C SER A 42 8.31 7.15 -10.51
N ASP A 43 8.03 8.19 -11.32
CA ASP A 43 6.95 9.15 -11.02
C ASP A 43 5.58 8.59 -11.41
N HIS A 44 5.55 7.84 -12.51
CA HIS A 44 4.37 7.18 -13.06
C HIS A 44 4.73 5.75 -13.44
N ILE A 45 3.78 4.84 -13.28
CA ILE A 45 3.95 3.42 -13.50
C ILE A 45 2.92 2.98 -14.54
N ALA A 46 3.39 2.31 -15.59
CA ALA A 46 2.57 1.59 -16.54
C ALA A 46 2.63 0.09 -16.22
N ILE A 47 1.50 -0.51 -15.84
CA ILE A 47 1.40 -1.95 -15.64
C ILE A 47 1.04 -2.59 -16.97
N MET A 48 1.90 -3.48 -17.46
CA MET A 48 1.70 -4.19 -18.72
C MET A 48 1.44 -5.67 -18.48
N ASP A 49 0.40 -6.23 -19.10
CA ASP A 49 0.09 -7.66 -19.11
C ASP A 49 -0.35 -8.08 -20.51
N HIS A 50 0.11 -9.24 -20.97
CA HIS A 50 -0.15 -9.76 -22.32
C HIS A 50 0.00 -8.73 -23.46
N GLY A 51 1.04 -7.89 -23.39
CA GLY A 51 1.36 -6.88 -24.40
C GLY A 51 0.45 -5.65 -24.41
N LYS A 52 -0.36 -5.45 -23.35
CA LYS A 52 -1.24 -4.29 -23.21
C LYS A 52 -0.98 -3.58 -21.89
N ILE A 53 -1.04 -2.25 -21.90
CA ILE A 53 -1.06 -1.47 -20.67
C ILE A 53 -2.45 -1.63 -20.05
N ILE A 54 -2.50 -2.23 -18.86
CA ILE A 54 -3.75 -2.50 -18.14
C ILE A 54 -4.02 -1.47 -17.03
N ALA A 55 -3.01 -0.72 -16.61
CA ALA A 55 -3.14 0.43 -15.72
C ALA A 55 -1.98 1.40 -15.92
N PHE A 56 -2.24 2.70 -15.70
CA PHE A 56 -1.24 3.76 -15.81
C PHE A 56 -1.55 4.89 -14.84
N GLY A 57 -0.54 5.36 -14.11
CA GLY A 57 -0.67 6.50 -13.20
C GLY A 57 0.45 6.55 -12.18
N THR A 58 0.37 7.50 -11.26
CA THR A 58 1.19 7.50 -10.04
C THR A 58 0.83 6.30 -9.16
N LEU A 59 1.73 5.91 -8.25
CA LEU A 59 1.44 4.84 -7.28
C LEU A 59 0.14 5.09 -6.51
N GLU A 60 -0.09 6.32 -6.07
CA GLU A 60 -1.29 6.70 -5.32
C GLU A 60 -2.58 6.60 -6.15
N GLU A 61 -2.51 6.89 -7.45
CA GLU A 61 -3.64 6.66 -8.37
C GLU A 61 -3.90 5.17 -8.55
N LEU A 62 -2.85 4.38 -8.78
CA LEU A 62 -2.96 2.92 -8.92
C LEU A 62 -3.50 2.25 -7.65
N LYS A 63 -3.15 2.77 -6.46
CA LYS A 63 -3.68 2.30 -5.17
C LYS A 63 -5.16 2.61 -5.00
N LYS A 64 -5.65 3.76 -5.45
CA LYS A 64 -7.08 4.14 -5.33
C LYS A 64 -8.00 3.16 -6.07
N ASP A 65 -7.54 2.62 -7.19
CA ASP A 65 -8.28 1.64 -7.97
C ASP A 65 -8.30 0.24 -7.32
N SER A 66 -7.45 0.01 -6.29
CA SER A 66 -7.53 -1.21 -5.49
C SER A 66 -8.79 -1.20 -4.61
N LYS A 67 -9.76 -2.05 -4.99
CA LYS A 67 -10.98 -2.34 -4.21
C LYS A 67 -10.77 -2.68 -2.72
N ASN A 68 -9.60 -3.16 -2.29
CA ASN A 68 -9.38 -3.61 -0.92
C ASN A 68 -9.01 -2.46 0.02
N GLY A 69 -8.46 -1.36 -0.52
CA GLY A 69 -8.10 -0.19 0.27
C GLY A 69 -6.95 -0.47 1.25
N ASN A 70 -6.57 0.57 1.99
CA ASN A 70 -5.55 0.48 3.00
C ASN A 70 -6.06 -0.28 4.24
N ILE A 71 -5.19 -1.00 4.94
CA ILE A 71 -5.53 -1.80 6.11
C ILE A 71 -4.91 -1.20 7.37
N LEU A 72 -5.73 -0.96 8.40
CA LEU A 72 -5.28 -0.71 9.77
C LEU A 72 -5.66 -1.90 10.64
N GLU A 73 -4.71 -2.37 11.44
CA GLU A 73 -4.89 -3.41 12.44
C GLU A 73 -4.59 -2.84 13.83
N PHE A 74 -5.59 -2.86 14.69
CA PHE A 74 -5.46 -2.50 16.10
C PHE A 74 -5.44 -3.76 16.96
N SER A 75 -4.55 -3.80 17.95
CA SER A 75 -4.59 -4.78 19.03
C SER A 75 -5.03 -4.09 20.31
N PHE A 76 -5.95 -4.72 21.06
CA PHE A 76 -6.49 -4.17 22.30
C PHE A 76 -6.24 -5.11 23.48
N SER A 77 -6.07 -4.54 24.67
CA SER A 77 -5.84 -5.32 25.90
C SER A 77 -7.09 -6.10 26.32
N SER A 78 -8.28 -5.63 25.94
CA SER A 78 -9.53 -6.27 26.30
C SER A 78 -10.56 -6.28 25.15
N LYS A 79 -11.42 -7.30 25.16
CA LYS A 79 -12.57 -7.38 24.24
C LYS A 79 -13.52 -6.19 24.39
N LYS A 80 -13.59 -5.60 25.59
CA LYS A 80 -14.43 -4.43 25.88
C LYS A 80 -13.93 -3.18 25.14
N GLU A 81 -12.63 -2.92 25.16
CA GLU A 81 -12.01 -1.83 24.39
C GLU A 81 -12.21 -2.02 22.89
N LEU A 82 -12.00 -3.24 22.37
CA LEU A 82 -12.23 -3.55 20.97
C LEU A 82 -13.67 -3.24 20.52
N ILE A 83 -14.67 -3.66 21.31
CA ILE A 83 -16.08 -3.41 20.99
C ILE A 83 -16.37 -1.90 21.04
N HIS A 84 -15.83 -1.18 22.02
CA HIS A 84 -15.98 0.27 22.12
C HIS A 84 -15.38 1.00 20.91
N ALA A 85 -14.16 0.64 20.52
CA ALA A 85 -13.50 1.18 19.34
C ALA A 85 -14.30 0.85 18.07
N LYS A 86 -14.73 -0.40 17.88
CA LYS A 86 -15.56 -0.81 16.74
C LYS A 86 -16.80 0.08 16.58
N ASN A 87 -17.55 0.30 17.66
CA ASN A 87 -18.80 1.08 17.62
C ASN A 87 -18.56 2.56 17.26
N LYS A 88 -17.43 3.15 17.67
CA LYS A 88 -17.05 4.51 17.25
C LYS A 88 -16.72 4.54 15.74
N LEU A 89 -15.92 3.57 15.30
CA LEU A 89 -15.41 3.50 13.94
C LEU A 89 -16.47 3.18 12.89
N GLU A 90 -17.50 2.41 13.23
CA GLU A 90 -18.63 2.13 12.32
C GLU A 90 -19.34 3.39 11.80
N ARG A 91 -19.11 4.56 12.43
CA ARG A 91 -19.70 5.85 12.03
C ARG A 91 -18.85 6.63 11.02
N ILE A 92 -17.65 6.15 10.66
CA ILE A 92 -16.72 6.85 9.78
C ILE A 92 -16.96 6.42 8.31
N ASN A 93 -17.28 7.40 7.45
CA ASN A 93 -17.69 7.16 6.06
C ASN A 93 -16.60 6.56 5.16
N ASN A 94 -15.33 6.71 5.51
CA ASN A 94 -14.22 6.26 4.68
C ASN A 94 -13.85 4.78 4.90
N ILE A 95 -14.52 4.11 5.84
CA ILE A 95 -14.30 2.70 6.14
C ILE A 95 -15.13 1.82 5.21
N LYS A 96 -14.46 0.92 4.49
CA LYS A 96 -15.09 -0.09 3.62
C LYS A 96 -15.54 -1.34 4.39
N LYS A 97 -14.76 -1.77 5.37
CA LYS A 97 -15.01 -3.00 6.13
C LYS A 97 -14.32 -2.94 7.49
N ILE A 98 -15.01 -3.46 8.50
CA ILE A 98 -14.46 -3.68 9.84
C ILE A 98 -14.61 -5.17 10.16
N THR A 99 -13.53 -5.80 10.60
CA THR A 99 -13.50 -7.22 11.00
C THR A 99 -12.87 -7.34 12.38
N THR A 100 -13.53 -8.06 13.29
CA THR A 100 -13.02 -8.37 14.63
C THR A 100 -12.49 -9.79 14.66
N MET A 101 -11.34 -10.01 15.28
CA MET A 101 -10.77 -11.34 15.50
C MET A 101 -10.82 -11.75 16.98
N GLU A 102 -10.67 -13.04 17.25
CA GLU A 102 -10.77 -13.61 18.62
C GLU A 102 -9.67 -13.13 19.57
N ASN A 103 -8.50 -12.76 19.05
CA ASN A 103 -7.34 -12.27 19.80
C ASN A 103 -7.36 -10.76 20.08
N ASN A 104 -8.55 -10.19 20.30
CA ASN A 104 -8.75 -8.75 20.50
C ASN A 104 -8.15 -7.86 19.40
N LYS A 105 -8.13 -8.35 18.15
CA LYS A 105 -7.71 -7.55 17.00
C LYS A 105 -8.88 -6.99 16.21
N LEU A 106 -8.74 -5.75 15.76
CA LEU A 106 -9.68 -5.06 14.89
C LEU A 106 -8.98 -4.69 13.58
N ILE A 107 -9.46 -5.24 12.47
CA ILE A 107 -8.95 -4.98 11.13
C ILE A 107 -9.93 -4.08 10.40
N ILE A 108 -9.42 -2.97 9.87
CA ILE A 108 -10.20 -1.94 9.17
C ILE A 108 -9.63 -1.79 7.78
N SER A 109 -10.46 -1.99 6.76
CA SER A 109 -10.12 -1.59 5.39
C SER A 109 -10.78 -0.25 5.06
N PHE A 110 -10.04 0.70 4.52
CA PHE A 110 -10.54 2.04 4.22
C PHE A 110 -10.02 2.57 2.87
N THR A 111 -10.65 3.62 2.38
CA THR A 111 -10.20 4.37 1.20
C THR A 111 -9.68 5.74 1.54
N GLY A 112 -8.74 6.23 0.75
CA GLY A 112 -8.17 7.57 0.89
C GLY A 112 -6.75 7.56 1.41
N GLY A 113 -6.22 8.76 1.65
CA GLY A 113 -4.85 8.97 2.06
C GLY A 113 -4.58 8.46 3.47
N VAL A 114 -3.54 7.65 3.61
CA VAL A 114 -3.10 7.04 4.87
C VAL A 114 -2.92 8.05 5.99
N LYS A 115 -2.21 9.14 5.69
CA LYS A 115 -1.82 10.14 6.70
C LYS A 115 -3.03 10.80 7.34
N THR A 116 -4.00 11.20 6.52
CA THR A 116 -5.23 11.86 6.98
C THR A 116 -6.10 10.89 7.77
N PHE A 117 -6.29 9.68 7.24
CA PHE A 117 -7.12 8.68 7.92
C PHE A 117 -6.51 8.21 9.25
N LYS A 118 -5.18 8.04 9.30
CA LYS A 118 -4.47 7.71 10.53
C LYS A 118 -4.69 8.77 11.60
N GLN A 119 -4.66 10.06 11.24
CA GLN A 119 -4.92 11.14 12.19
C GLN A 119 -6.37 11.13 12.69
N GLU A 120 -7.34 10.93 11.80
CA GLU A 120 -8.76 10.84 12.15
C GLU A 120 -9.01 9.69 13.14
N ILE A 121 -8.48 8.50 12.86
CA ILE A 121 -8.67 7.31 13.70
C ILE A 121 -8.00 7.45 15.07
N LEU A 122 -6.79 8.04 15.12
CA LEU A 122 -6.09 8.26 16.39
C LEU A 122 -6.81 9.25 17.32
N HIS A 123 -7.69 10.12 16.81
CA HIS A 123 -8.54 10.97 17.66
C HIS A 123 -9.74 10.21 18.23
N GLU A 124 -10.25 9.20 17.51
CA GLU A 124 -11.42 8.43 17.93
C GLU A 124 -11.08 7.30 18.91
N ILE A 125 -9.90 6.70 18.77
CA ILE A 125 -9.44 5.57 19.59
C ILE A 125 -8.41 6.05 20.61
N GLU A 126 -8.84 6.16 21.87
CA GLU A 126 -8.01 6.68 22.97
C GLU A 126 -7.02 5.64 23.53
N SER A 127 -7.29 4.34 23.37
CA SER A 127 -6.48 3.27 23.95
C SER A 127 -6.41 2.06 23.04
N PHE A 128 -5.18 1.59 22.77
CA PHE A 128 -4.84 0.37 22.06
C PHE A 128 -3.42 -0.04 22.46
N GLU A 129 -3.07 -1.33 22.31
CA GLU A 129 -1.72 -1.83 22.59
C GLU A 129 -0.78 -1.59 21.42
N SER A 130 -1.25 -1.88 20.21
CA SER A 130 -0.49 -1.66 18.99
C SER A 130 -1.39 -1.25 17.83
N LEU A 131 -0.79 -0.48 16.92
CA LEU A 131 -1.38 -0.10 15.65
C LEU A 131 -0.42 -0.51 14.54
N HIS A 132 -0.86 -1.47 13.72
CA HIS A 132 -0.16 -1.88 12.51
C HIS A 132 -0.88 -1.33 11.31
N PHE A 133 -0.11 -0.84 10.36
CA PHE A 133 -0.64 -0.28 9.14
C PHE A 133 -0.04 -1.00 7.94
N ARG A 134 -0.90 -1.41 7.01
CA ARG A 134 -0.50 -2.08 5.77
C ARG A 134 -1.15 -1.35 4.60
N GLU A 135 -0.30 -0.81 3.73
CA GLU A 135 -0.69 -0.33 2.41
C GLU A 135 -0.69 -1.49 1.42
N ASP A 136 -1.55 -1.41 0.40
CA ASP A 136 -1.37 -2.25 -0.78
C ASP A 136 -0.05 -1.85 -1.46
N SER A 137 0.83 -2.83 -1.64
CA SER A 137 2.05 -2.67 -2.41
C SER A 137 1.75 -2.65 -3.91
N LEU A 138 2.71 -2.19 -4.72
CA LEU A 138 2.60 -2.30 -6.18
C LEU A 138 2.45 -3.76 -6.64
N GLU A 139 3.04 -4.71 -5.91
CA GLU A 139 2.87 -6.14 -6.14
C GLU A 139 1.43 -6.61 -5.88
N ASP A 140 0.81 -6.17 -4.77
CA ASP A 140 -0.60 -6.47 -4.47
C ASP A 140 -1.52 -5.95 -5.58
N ILE A 141 -1.26 -4.74 -6.08
CA ILE A 141 -1.99 -4.13 -7.19
C ILE A 141 -1.82 -4.95 -8.47
N PHE A 142 -0.58 -5.32 -8.81
CA PHE A 142 -0.26 -6.11 -10.00
C PHE A 142 -0.97 -7.47 -9.99
N LEU A 143 -0.87 -8.22 -8.89
CA LEU A 143 -1.50 -9.53 -8.75
C LEU A 143 -3.01 -9.47 -8.90
N LYS A 144 -3.62 -8.38 -8.43
CA LYS A 144 -5.06 -8.15 -8.53
C LYS A 144 -5.49 -7.82 -9.95
N LEU A 145 -4.78 -6.93 -10.63
CA LEU A 145 -5.10 -6.53 -12.00
C LEU A 145 -4.92 -7.69 -13.00
N THR A 146 -3.93 -8.55 -12.76
CA THR A 146 -3.65 -9.72 -13.60
C THR A 146 -4.48 -10.96 -13.20
N GLY A 147 -5.28 -10.88 -12.14
CA GLY A 147 -6.06 -12.03 -11.63
C GLY A 147 -5.20 -13.17 -11.08
N ARG A 148 -3.94 -12.90 -10.76
CA ARG A 148 -2.95 -13.87 -10.24
C ARG A 148 -2.78 -13.81 -8.71
N GLY A 149 -3.63 -13.06 -8.00
CA GLY A 149 -3.63 -13.01 -6.54
C GLY A 149 -3.64 -14.40 -5.90
N LEU A 150 -3.00 -14.52 -4.73
CA LEU A 150 -3.03 -15.71 -3.88
C LEU A 150 -4.48 -16.18 -3.74
N ARG A 151 -4.79 -17.31 -4.39
CA ARG A 151 -5.98 -18.09 -4.07
C ARG A 151 -5.83 -18.51 -2.60
N ASN A 152 -6.83 -18.16 -1.80
CA ASN A 152 -6.97 -18.40 -0.35
C ASN A 152 -6.24 -19.66 0.16
#